data_AF-Q860T5-F1
#
_entry.id   AF-Q860T5-F1
#
_cell.length_a   1.000
_cell.length_b   1.000
_cell.length_c   1.000
_cell.angle_alpha   90.00
_cell.angle_beta   90.00
_cell.angle_gamma   90.00
#
_symmetry.space_group_name_H-M   'P 1'
#
loop_
_entity.id
_entity.type
_entity.pdbx_description
1 polymer ?
#
loop_
_entity_poly.entity_id
_entity_poly.type
_entity_poly.pdbx_seq_one_letter_code
_entity_poly.pdbx_strand_id
1 'polypeptide(L)'
;GRIAECHYLNGTERVRFLDRQIYNRQQLMHFDSDVGKFVADTPLGEPQAEYWNSDAEFMEIKRNEVDTFCRHNYGVNEPFTVQRSVEPKVRVSALQSGSLPETDRLACYVTGFYPPEIEVKWFQNGREETERVVSTDVMQNGDWTYQVLVVL
;
A
#
# COMPACT_ATOMS: atom_id res chain seq x y z
N GLY A 1 -15.33 -11.09 -10.12
CA GLY A 1 -15.00 -10.06 -9.13
C GLY A 1 -14.64 -8.77 -9.84
N ARG A 2 -14.85 -7.63 -9.19
CA ARG A 2 -14.51 -6.30 -9.70
C ARG A 2 -13.53 -5.66 -8.73
N ILE A 3 -12.50 -5.00 -9.25
CA ILE A 3 -11.62 -4.13 -8.46
C ILE A 3 -11.76 -2.71 -9.02
N ALA A 4 -12.11 -1.76 -8.16
CA ALA A 4 -12.12 -0.33 -8.47
C ALA A 4 -10.94 0.32 -7.72
N GLU A 5 -9.97 0.84 -8.45
CA GLU A 5 -8.74 1.41 -7.89
C GLU A 5 -8.66 2.90 -8.21
N CYS A 6 -8.23 3.69 -7.25
CA CYS A 6 -7.91 5.10 -7.41
C CYS A 6 -6.44 5.30 -7.05
N HIS A 7 -5.64 5.75 -8.00
CA HIS A 7 -4.22 6.01 -7.81
C HIS A 7 -4.02 7.51 -7.68
N TYR A 8 -3.57 7.95 -6.49
CA TYR A 8 -3.38 9.35 -6.13
C TYR A 8 -1.89 9.70 -6.25
N LEU A 9 -1.55 10.60 -7.16
CA LEU A 9 -0.18 11.06 -7.40
C LEU A 9 -0.10 12.55 -7.05
N ASN A 10 0.84 12.90 -6.17
CA ASN A 10 0.96 14.23 -5.58
C ASN A 10 -0.36 14.69 -4.93
N GLY A 11 -0.88 13.88 -4.00
CA GLY A 11 -2.19 14.10 -3.39
C GLY A 11 -3.29 13.95 -4.44
N THR A 12 -4.11 14.99 -4.62
CA THR A 12 -5.19 15.02 -5.61
C THR A 12 -4.82 15.81 -6.86
N GLU A 13 -3.55 16.08 -7.15
CA GLU A 13 -3.19 16.74 -8.41
C GLU A 13 -3.52 15.83 -9.61
N ARG A 14 -2.99 14.61 -9.59
CA ARG A 14 -3.20 13.61 -10.64
C ARG A 14 -3.87 12.37 -10.06
N VAL A 15 -5.02 12.00 -10.61
CA VAL A 15 -5.79 10.84 -10.18
C VAL A 15 -6.11 9.97 -11.38
N ARG A 16 -5.80 8.69 -11.26
CA ARG A 16 -6.13 7.66 -12.26
C ARG A 16 -7.10 6.67 -11.66
N PHE A 17 -8.20 6.44 -12.37
CA PHE A 17 -9.21 5.45 -11.99
C PHE A 17 -9.08 4.19 -12.87
N LEU A 18 -9.06 3.02 -12.23
CA LEU A 18 -9.06 1.72 -12.90
C LEU A 18 -10.25 0.89 -12.44
N ASP A 19 -10.96 0.28 -13.39
CA ASP A 19 -12.03 -0.68 -13.12
C ASP A 19 -11.68 -2.02 -13.77
N ARG A 20 -11.22 -2.98 -12.97
CA ARG A 20 -10.77 -4.30 -13.43
C ARG A 20 -11.86 -5.34 -13.24
N GLN A 21 -12.20 -6.04 -14.32
CA GLN A 21 -13.14 -7.17 -14.29
C GLN A 21 -12.35 -8.49 -14.28
N ILE A 22 -12.53 -9.28 -13.23
CA ILE A 22 -11.73 -10.47 -12.96
C ILE A 22 -12.62 -11.70 -12.85
N TYR A 23 -12.27 -12.76 -13.56
CA TYR A 23 -12.87 -14.08 -13.40
C TYR A 23 -11.80 -15.07 -12.94
N ASN A 24 -12.07 -15.79 -11.85
CA ASN A 24 -11.07 -16.56 -11.11
C ASN A 24 -9.85 -15.70 -10.74
N ARG A 25 -8.71 -15.93 -11.39
CA ARG A 25 -7.47 -15.15 -11.22
C ARG A 25 -7.02 -14.48 -12.53
N GLN A 26 -7.93 -14.37 -13.49
CA GLN A 26 -7.68 -13.79 -14.79
C GLN A 26 -8.46 -12.49 -14.92
N GLN A 27 -7.74 -11.38 -15.12
CA GLN A 27 -8.36 -10.13 -15.53
C GLN A 27 -8.83 -10.29 -16.97
N LEU A 28 -10.13 -10.08 -17.21
CA LEU A 28 -10.73 -10.26 -18.53
C LEU A 28 -10.67 -8.99 -19.37
N MET A 29 -10.94 -7.85 -18.73
CA MET A 29 -10.92 -6.51 -19.30
C MET A 29 -10.80 -5.47 -18.19
N HIS A 30 -10.42 -4.25 -18.55
CA HIS A 30 -10.37 -3.13 -17.63
C HIS A 30 -10.79 -1.81 -18.29
N PHE A 31 -11.33 -0.88 -17.50
CA PHE A 31 -11.38 0.54 -17.85
C PHE A 31 -10.20 1.26 -17.20
N ASP A 32 -9.62 2.19 -17.95
CA ASP A 32 -8.56 3.08 -17.48
C ASP A 32 -8.94 4.52 -17.83
N SER A 33 -8.98 5.41 -16.84
CA SER A 33 -9.32 6.82 -17.05
C SER A 33 -8.38 7.52 -18.02
N ASP A 34 -7.11 7.13 -18.07
CA ASP A 34 -6.12 7.71 -18.98
C ASP A 34 -6.38 7.28 -20.44
N VAL A 35 -7.08 6.15 -20.64
CA VAL A 35 -7.47 5.63 -21.96
C VAL A 35 -8.91 6.04 -22.32
N GLY A 36 -9.79 6.20 -21.33
CA GLY A 36 -11.17 6.66 -21.48
C GLY A 36 -12.15 5.62 -22.03
N LYS A 37 -11.77 4.33 -22.07
CA LYS A 37 -12.60 3.20 -22.52
C LYS A 37 -12.21 1.86 -21.88
N PHE A 38 -13.09 0.86 -22.01
CA PHE A 38 -12.74 -0.52 -21.67
C PHE A 38 -11.83 -1.13 -22.73
N VAL A 39 -10.82 -1.87 -22.27
CA VAL A 39 -9.89 -2.64 -23.08
C VAL A 39 -9.94 -4.09 -22.62
N ALA A 40 -10.13 -5.01 -23.55
CA ALA A 40 -10.08 -6.43 -23.27
C ALA A 40 -8.63 -6.88 -23.04
N ASP A 41 -8.38 -7.60 -21.96
CA ASP A 41 -7.07 -8.19 -21.64
C ASP A 41 -7.00 -9.66 -22.10
N THR A 42 -8.15 -10.23 -22.46
CA THR A 42 -8.31 -11.62 -22.89
C THR A 42 -9.44 -11.73 -23.92
N PRO A 43 -9.47 -12.79 -24.74
CA PRO A 43 -10.56 -13.01 -25.70
C PRO A 43 -11.95 -13.10 -25.03
N LEU A 44 -12.03 -13.59 -23.79
CA LEU A 44 -13.29 -13.63 -23.05
C LEU A 44 -13.81 -12.24 -22.66
N GLY A 45 -12.93 -11.25 -22.58
CA GLY A 45 -13.30 -9.86 -22.27
C GLY A 45 -13.72 -9.05 -23.49
N GLU A 46 -13.38 -9.47 -24.71
CA GLU A 46 -13.67 -8.71 -25.94
C GLU A 46 -15.16 -8.40 -26.12
N PRO A 47 -16.09 -9.38 -26.05
CA PRO A 47 -17.51 -9.08 -26.25
C PRO A 47 -18.05 -8.09 -25.21
N GLN A 48 -17.56 -8.18 -23.97
CA GLN A 48 -18.01 -7.34 -22.88
C GLN A 48 -17.45 -5.92 -22.99
N ALA A 49 -16.19 -5.77 -23.41
CA ALA A 49 -15.57 -4.47 -23.63
C ALA A 49 -16.24 -3.73 -24.79
N GLU A 50 -16.51 -4.41 -25.91
CA GLU A 50 -17.26 -3.84 -27.03
C GLU A 50 -18.67 -3.41 -26.63
N TYR A 51 -19.39 -4.27 -25.92
CA TYR A 51 -20.74 -3.99 -25.45
C TYR A 51 -20.76 -2.73 -24.55
N TRP A 52 -19.90 -2.65 -23.54
CA TRP A 52 -19.86 -1.49 -22.64
C TRP A 52 -19.38 -0.20 -23.33
N ASN A 53 -18.41 -0.31 -24.23
CA ASN A 53 -17.93 0.85 -24.99
C ASN A 53 -18.98 1.41 -25.96
N SER A 54 -19.99 0.62 -26.33
CA SER A 54 -21.10 1.06 -27.19
C SER A 54 -22.15 1.90 -26.46
N ASP A 55 -22.18 1.88 -25.14
CA ASP A 55 -23.10 2.64 -24.30
C ASP A 55 -22.48 3.99 -23.88
N ALA A 56 -22.89 5.06 -24.56
CA ALA A 56 -22.32 6.39 -24.33
C ALA A 56 -22.57 6.93 -22.91
N GLU A 57 -23.76 6.68 -22.35
CA GLU A 57 -24.14 7.16 -21.01
C GLU A 57 -23.30 6.45 -19.94
N PHE A 58 -23.18 5.13 -20.04
CA PHE A 58 -22.32 4.35 -19.14
C PHE A 58 -20.86 4.79 -19.21
N MET A 59 -20.34 5.04 -20.42
CA MET A 59 -18.96 5.47 -20.61
C MET A 59 -18.68 6.87 -20.09
N GLU A 60 -19.65 7.78 -20.14
CA GLU A 60 -19.55 9.10 -19.52
C GLU A 60 -19.46 8.99 -17.99
N ILE A 61 -20.33 8.18 -17.37
CA ILE A 61 -20.28 7.91 -15.93
C ILE A 61 -18.89 7.39 -15.54
N LYS A 62 -18.35 6.41 -16.29
CA LYS A 62 -17.03 5.82 -16.01
C LYS A 62 -15.88 6.81 -16.08
N ARG A 63 -15.89 7.74 -17.03
CA ARG A 63 -14.87 8.80 -17.13
C ARG A 63 -14.95 9.77 -15.95
N ASN A 64 -16.15 10.02 -15.44
CA ASN A 64 -16.38 10.93 -14.32
C ASN A 64 -16.05 10.32 -12.94
N GLU A 65 -15.86 9.00 -12.83
CA GLU A 65 -15.48 8.31 -11.58
C GLU A 65 -14.17 8.86 -10.96
N VAL A 66 -13.29 9.45 -11.77
CA VAL A 66 -12.10 10.16 -11.26
C VAL A 66 -12.49 11.23 -10.25
N ASP A 67 -13.51 12.03 -10.55
CA ASP A 67 -13.92 13.14 -9.68
C ASP A 67 -15.02 12.70 -8.71
N THR A 68 -16.05 12.01 -9.20
CA THR A 68 -17.24 11.66 -8.42
C THR A 68 -16.99 10.57 -7.40
N PHE A 69 -16.04 9.67 -7.66
CA PHE A 69 -15.70 8.56 -6.77
C PHE A 69 -14.31 8.76 -6.16
N CYS A 70 -13.24 8.88 -6.94
CA CYS A 70 -11.90 8.92 -6.37
C CYS A 70 -11.66 10.19 -5.55
N ARG A 71 -11.79 11.38 -6.14
CA ARG A 71 -11.57 12.65 -5.40
C ARG A 71 -12.54 12.83 -4.26
N HIS A 72 -13.80 12.50 -4.47
CA HIS A 72 -14.81 12.52 -3.42
C HIS A 72 -14.38 11.67 -2.22
N ASN A 73 -14.06 10.39 -2.44
CA ASN A 73 -13.66 9.50 -1.36
C ASN A 73 -12.32 9.91 -0.74
N TYR A 74 -11.36 10.40 -1.52
CA TYR A 74 -10.13 10.94 -0.96
C TYR A 74 -10.42 12.08 0.01
N GLY A 75 -11.23 13.06 -0.38
CA GLY A 75 -11.56 14.20 0.49
C GLY A 75 -12.31 13.79 1.75
N VAL A 76 -13.17 12.77 1.69
CA VAL A 76 -13.87 12.23 2.86
C VAL A 76 -12.91 11.48 3.79
N ASN A 77 -11.99 10.68 3.24
CA ASN A 77 -11.17 9.74 4.01
C ASN A 77 -9.77 10.26 4.38
N GLU A 78 -9.30 11.34 3.75
CA GLU A 78 -7.95 11.89 3.95
C GLU A 78 -7.57 12.08 5.43
N PRO A 79 -8.43 12.64 6.31
CA PRO A 79 -8.06 12.89 7.71
C PRO A 79 -7.71 11.63 8.52
N PHE A 80 -8.22 10.46 8.12
CA PHE A 80 -8.04 9.20 8.85
C PHE A 80 -7.35 8.09 8.05
N THR A 81 -6.88 8.40 6.84
CA THR A 81 -6.08 7.47 6.01
C THR A 81 -4.71 8.06 5.69
N VAL A 82 -4.66 9.15 4.91
CA VAL A 82 -3.42 9.80 4.47
C VAL A 82 -2.76 10.56 5.61
N GLN A 83 -3.56 11.32 6.38
CA GLN A 83 -3.05 12.10 7.51
C GLN A 83 -3.02 11.30 8.83
N ARG A 84 -3.39 10.02 8.78
CA ARG A 84 -3.33 9.15 9.96
C ARG A 84 -1.88 9.03 10.41
N SER A 85 -1.65 9.28 11.69
CA SER A 85 -0.36 9.11 12.35
C SER A 85 -0.55 8.39 13.68
N VAL A 86 0.22 7.34 13.91
CA VAL A 86 0.25 6.59 15.17
C VAL A 86 1.70 6.41 15.56
N GLU A 87 2.04 6.88 16.77
CA GLU A 87 3.41 6.82 17.27
C GLU A 87 3.88 5.36 17.48
N PRO A 88 5.17 5.08 17.19
CA PRO A 88 5.75 3.78 17.48
C PRO A 88 5.94 3.56 18.98
N LYS A 89 5.72 2.31 19.39
CA LYS A 89 6.16 1.81 20.71
C LYS A 89 7.51 1.11 20.54
N VAL A 90 8.53 1.66 21.18
CA VAL A 90 9.91 1.19 21.08
C VAL A 90 10.30 0.43 22.34
N ARG A 91 10.86 -0.78 22.18
CA ARG A 91 11.40 -1.58 23.27
C ARG A 91 12.74 -2.18 22.84
N VAL A 92 13.78 -1.92 23.64
CA VAL A 92 15.10 -2.53 23.45
C VAL A 92 15.30 -3.64 24.48
N SER A 93 15.79 -4.80 24.04
CA SER A 93 16.14 -5.90 24.92
C SER A 93 17.33 -6.70 24.41
N ALA A 94 18.17 -7.19 25.32
CA ALA A 94 19.19 -8.17 24.99
C ALA A 94 18.54 -9.51 24.63
N LEU A 95 19.03 -10.13 23.57
CA LEU A 95 18.70 -11.49 23.17
C LEU A 95 19.66 -12.43 23.90
N GLN A 96 19.14 -13.20 24.86
CA GLN A 96 19.96 -14.18 25.59
C GLN A 96 20.27 -15.37 24.68
N SER A 97 21.56 -15.57 24.38
CA SER A 97 22.04 -16.79 23.74
C SER A 97 22.11 -17.90 24.80
N GLY A 98 21.11 -18.79 24.81
CA GLY A 98 20.99 -19.83 25.84
C GLY A 98 22.10 -20.89 25.85
N SER A 99 23.17 -20.77 25.06
CA SER A 99 24.19 -21.83 24.92
C SER A 99 25.62 -21.40 24.55
N LEU A 100 25.91 -20.14 24.22
CA LEU A 100 27.25 -19.69 23.84
C LEU A 100 27.63 -18.33 24.46
N PRO A 101 28.87 -18.14 24.95
CA PRO A 101 29.37 -16.84 25.42
C PRO A 101 29.59 -15.79 24.31
N GLU A 102 29.15 -16.06 23.08
CA GLU A 102 29.47 -15.23 21.92
C GLU A 102 28.27 -14.38 21.50
N THR A 103 28.45 -13.08 21.75
CA THR A 103 27.65 -11.93 21.29
C THR A 103 26.23 -11.83 21.83
N ASP A 104 26.07 -11.05 22.91
CA ASP A 104 24.79 -10.46 23.29
C ASP A 104 24.30 -9.59 22.12
N ARG A 105 23.29 -10.08 21.38
CA ARG A 105 22.61 -9.28 20.37
C ARG A 105 21.57 -8.40 21.04
N LEU A 106 21.36 -7.20 20.53
CA LEU A 106 20.33 -6.28 21.00
C LEU A 106 19.20 -6.20 19.99
N ALA A 107 17.98 -6.46 20.43
CA ALA A 107 16.79 -6.31 19.62
C ALA A 107 16.08 -4.99 19.93
N CYS A 108 15.83 -4.19 18.90
CA CYS A 108 14.92 -3.05 18.93
C CYS A 108 13.59 -3.46 18.30
N TYR A 109 12.57 -3.62 19.13
CA TYR A 109 11.19 -3.87 18.70
C TYR A 109 10.49 -2.53 18.53
N VAL A 110 10.03 -2.25 17.31
CA VAL A 110 9.26 -1.05 16.97
C VAL A 110 7.89 -1.49 16.49
N THR A 111 6.84 -1.16 17.23
CA THR A 111 5.51 -1.74 17.01
C THR A 111 4.40 -0.70 17.07
N GLY A 112 3.27 -0.99 16.40
CA GLY A 112 2.04 -0.23 16.53
C GLY A 112 2.03 1.12 15.81
N PHE A 113 2.96 1.35 14.88
CA PHE A 113 3.08 2.63 14.17
C PHE A 113 2.30 2.65 12.86
N TYR A 114 2.00 3.86 12.39
CA TYR A 114 1.44 4.15 11.08
C TYR A 114 1.86 5.58 10.69
N PRO A 115 2.26 5.89 9.43
CA PRO A 115 2.26 5.03 8.23
C PRO A 115 3.44 4.02 8.22
N PRO A 116 3.59 3.13 7.21
CA PRO A 116 4.64 2.09 7.23
C PRO A 116 6.06 2.63 7.06
N GLU A 117 6.22 3.83 6.50
CA GLU A 117 7.53 4.45 6.32
C GLU A 117 8.16 4.79 7.67
N ILE A 118 9.32 4.20 7.96
CA ILE A 118 10.06 4.40 9.21
C ILE A 118 11.57 4.26 8.99
N GLU A 119 12.35 4.95 9.81
CA GLU A 119 13.81 4.82 9.87
C GLU A 119 14.23 4.44 11.29
N VAL A 120 14.97 3.34 11.43
CA VAL A 120 15.44 2.83 12.73
C VAL A 120 16.94 2.56 12.64
N LYS A 121 17.71 3.22 13.51
CA LYS A 121 19.18 3.20 13.50
C LYS A 121 19.75 2.82 14.86
N TRP A 122 20.87 2.10 14.83
CA TRP A 122 21.66 1.79 16.02
C TRP A 122 22.84 2.74 16.14
N PHE A 123 23.12 3.18 17.37
CA PHE A 123 24.30 3.98 17.69
C PHE A 123 25.07 3.34 18.84
N GLN A 124 26.38 3.18 18.68
CA GLN A 124 27.28 2.75 19.73
C GLN A 124 28.28 3.89 20.02
N ASN A 125 28.26 4.41 21.26
CA ASN A 125 29.12 5.53 21.67
C ASN A 125 29.03 6.76 20.73
N GLY A 126 27.83 7.05 20.22
CA GLY A 126 27.56 8.18 19.32
C GLY A 126 27.93 7.96 17.85
N ARG A 127 28.40 6.76 17.46
CA ARG A 127 28.65 6.39 16.06
C ARG A 127 27.55 5.46 15.57
N GLU A 128 27.03 5.71 14.37
CA GLU A 128 26.04 4.85 13.74
C GLU A 128 26.67 3.49 13.42
N GLU A 129 25.99 2.40 13.82
CA GLU A 129 26.38 1.03 13.54
C GLU A 129 25.52 0.50 12.39
N THR A 130 26.16 0.05 11.31
CA THR A 130 25.47 -0.49 10.13
C THR A 130 25.92 -1.90 9.78
N GLU A 131 27.19 -2.26 10.04
CA GLU A 131 27.78 -3.54 9.62
C GLU A 131 27.15 -4.77 10.30
N ARG A 132 26.72 -4.61 11.57
CA ARG A 132 26.16 -5.71 12.38
C ARG A 132 24.63 -5.69 12.45
N VAL A 133 24.01 -4.69 11.85
CA VAL A 133 22.56 -4.48 11.94
C VAL A 133 21.82 -5.36 10.95
N VAL A 134 20.79 -6.05 11.43
CA VAL A 134 19.86 -6.85 10.64
C VAL A 134 18.44 -6.41 10.93
N SER A 135 17.68 -6.07 9.89
CA SER A 135 16.27 -5.66 9.99
C SER A 135 15.36 -6.71 9.35
N THR A 136 14.18 -6.91 9.91
CA THR A 136 13.07 -7.51 9.16
C THR A 136 12.52 -6.51 8.15
N ASP A 137 11.71 -6.99 7.20
CA ASP A 137 10.79 -6.11 6.48
C ASP A 137 9.80 -5.46 7.46
N VAL A 138 9.24 -4.31 7.07
CA VAL A 138 8.11 -3.71 7.79
C VAL A 138 6.88 -4.59 7.59
N MET A 139 6.37 -5.17 8.67
CA MET A 139 5.26 -6.13 8.64
C MET A 139 3.93 -5.42 8.90
N GLN A 140 2.92 -5.76 8.11
CA GLN A 140 1.55 -5.27 8.27
C GLN A 140 0.78 -6.14 9.28
N ASN A 141 0.17 -5.52 10.30
CA ASN A 141 -0.55 -6.25 11.36
C ASN A 141 -2.01 -6.57 11.01
N GLY A 142 -2.58 -5.90 10.01
CA GLY A 142 -3.98 -6.04 9.61
C GLY A 142 -4.96 -5.14 10.39
N ASP A 143 -4.48 -4.35 11.33
CA ASP A 143 -5.28 -3.43 12.18
C ASP A 143 -4.94 -1.94 11.95
N TRP A 144 -4.43 -1.62 10.75
CA TRP A 144 -3.91 -0.28 10.41
C TRP A 144 -2.71 0.16 11.24
N THR A 145 -1.89 -0.81 11.66
CA THR A 145 -0.55 -0.56 12.22
C THR A 145 0.49 -1.50 11.61
N TYR A 146 1.75 -1.14 11.81
CA TYR A 146 2.92 -1.84 11.33
C TYR A 146 3.89 -2.17 12.47
N GLN A 147 4.84 -3.04 12.18
CA GLN A 147 5.94 -3.37 13.07
C GLN A 147 7.23 -3.68 12.32
N VAL A 148 8.37 -3.44 12.96
CA VAL A 148 9.70 -3.81 12.47
C VAL A 148 10.59 -4.22 13.63
N LEU A 149 11.45 -5.21 13.41
CA LEU A 149 12.46 -5.66 14.36
C LEU A 149 13.85 -5.37 13.77
N VAL A 150 14.66 -4.62 14.51
CA VAL A 150 16.04 -4.27 14.12
C VAL A 150 17.00 -4.78 15.18
N VAL A 151 17.84 -5.74 14.80
CA VAL A 151 18.80 -6.42 15.68
C VAL A 151 20.21 -5.91 15.40
N LEU A 152 20.95 -5.56 16.46
CA LEU A 152 22.39 -5.34 16.47
C LEU A 152 23.09 -6.60 17.00
#